data_AF-A0A497GAT0-F1
#
_entry.id   AF-A0A497GAT0-F1
#
_cell.length_a   1.000
_cell.length_b   1.000
_cell.length_c   1.000
_cell.angle_alpha   90.00
_cell.angle_beta   90.00
_cell.angle_gamma   90.00
#
_symmetry.space_group_name_H-M   'P 1'
#
loop_
_entity.id
_entity.type
_entity.pdbx_description
1 polymer ?
#
loop_
_entity_poly.entity_id
_entity_poly.type
_entity_poly.pdbx_seq_one_letter_code
_entity_poly.pdbx_strand_id
1 'polypeptide(L)'
;MPTFCPYRKEDQEEIQKLGGIDSSKVKLCPLSPFAGNNIKSPCLPPVGDKIGGILIVGEAPGQEEDEKGVPFVGASGQLLRETLASLGIKPGRDCVITNAVRCRPPQNKTPTATQVKLCSKDLPKLIQRMRPKVILALGKIALRALFGKDYRITAIVGGTLTYKLEDTTIPVVACRNNEESRTLFRDTIAKAVEYYRGGYSPSSTGISFELCATFEKAKEALEKLIDEPRPIAFDIETNGLDAFADDAKVYTASFSVDDKSAVVIPFEHPEVSWEPKQIGELKRLTDKVLDLSKHSLVIHNARFEYQWVRKYFGKDLRVRVGDHL
;
A
#
# COMPACT_ATOMS: atom_id res chain seq x y z
N MET A 1 2.17 -22.90 26.16
CA MET A 1 1.62 -22.34 24.90
C MET A 1 0.77 -21.12 25.25
N PRO A 2 0.88 -19.96 24.59
CA PRO A 2 -0.09 -18.90 24.84
C PRO A 2 -1.45 -19.43 24.41
N THR A 3 -2.33 -19.63 25.39
CA THR A 3 -3.71 -20.05 25.21
C THR A 3 -4.46 -18.93 24.49
N PHE A 4 -4.38 -18.96 23.17
CA PHE A 4 -5.31 -18.25 22.31
C PHE A 4 -6.72 -18.61 22.76
N CYS A 5 -7.64 -17.65 22.93
CA CYS A 5 -9.02 -17.87 23.41
C CYS A 5 -9.65 -19.13 22.83
N PRO A 6 -9.59 -20.29 23.51
CA PRO A 6 -10.09 -21.53 22.92
C PRO A 6 -11.60 -21.64 23.07
N TYR A 7 -12.15 -20.93 24.06
CA TYR A 7 -13.49 -21.15 24.57
C TYR A 7 -14.45 -20.02 24.17
N ARG A 8 -15.64 -20.40 23.74
CA ARG A 8 -16.79 -19.51 23.52
C ARG A 8 -17.52 -19.28 24.85
N LYS A 9 -18.35 -18.23 24.90
CA LYS A 9 -19.22 -17.96 26.07
C LYS A 9 -20.16 -19.14 26.36
N GLU A 10 -20.64 -19.81 25.31
CA GLU A 10 -21.51 -20.98 25.40
C GLU A 10 -20.82 -22.17 26.11
N ASP A 11 -19.49 -22.26 26.03
CA ASP A 11 -18.73 -23.36 26.63
C ASP A 11 -18.58 -23.21 28.17
N GLN A 12 -19.06 -22.10 28.77
CA GLN A 12 -18.88 -21.82 30.20
C GLN A 12 -19.46 -22.91 31.11
N GLU A 13 -20.63 -23.47 30.77
CA GLU A 13 -21.26 -24.53 31.55
C GLU A 13 -20.51 -25.86 31.45
N GLU A 14 -19.92 -26.17 30.29
CA GLU A 14 -19.11 -27.37 30.09
C GLU A 14 -17.74 -27.25 30.76
N ILE A 15 -17.11 -26.07 30.70
CA ILE A 15 -15.86 -25.76 31.42
C ILE A 15 -16.02 -25.97 32.93
N GLN A 16 -17.16 -25.55 33.51
CA GLN A 16 -17.45 -25.75 34.93
C GLN A 16 -17.57 -27.23 35.32
N LYS A 17 -17.94 -28.10 34.37
CA LYS A 17 -18.07 -29.55 34.59
C LYS A 17 -16.75 -30.32 34.41
N LEU A 18 -15.77 -29.74 33.70
CA LEU A 18 -14.42 -30.30 33.57
C LEU A 18 -13.64 -30.07 34.87
N GLY A 19 -13.72 -31.04 35.80
CA GLY A 19 -12.97 -31.01 37.05
C GLY A 19 -11.48 -30.76 36.83
N GLY A 20 -10.89 -29.83 37.59
CA GLY A 20 -9.46 -29.52 37.55
C GLY A 20 -9.06 -28.26 36.77
N ILE A 21 -10.01 -27.57 36.11
CA ILE A 21 -9.77 -26.27 35.47
C ILE A 21 -10.40 -25.15 36.32
N ASP A 22 -9.57 -24.23 36.80
CA ASP A 22 -10.03 -22.99 37.43
C ASP A 22 -10.71 -22.11 36.38
N SER A 23 -12.05 -22.13 36.35
CA SER A 23 -12.88 -21.44 35.36
C SER A 23 -12.64 -19.92 35.32
N SER A 24 -12.10 -19.33 36.40
CA SER A 24 -11.71 -17.92 36.46
C SER A 24 -10.48 -17.59 35.61
N LYS A 25 -9.66 -18.59 35.26
CA LYS A 25 -8.46 -18.46 34.42
C LYS A 25 -8.71 -18.79 32.95
N VAL A 26 -9.94 -19.15 32.60
CA VAL A 26 -10.32 -19.52 31.24
C VAL A 26 -10.59 -18.26 30.40
N LYS A 27 -9.76 -18.06 29.38
CA LYS A 27 -9.86 -16.89 28.49
C LYS A 27 -10.93 -17.10 27.43
N LEU A 28 -12.11 -16.55 27.65
CA LEU A 28 -13.21 -16.57 26.66
C LEU A 28 -12.90 -15.72 25.44
N CYS A 29 -13.31 -16.20 24.27
CA CYS A 29 -13.17 -15.47 23.02
C CYS A 29 -13.96 -14.16 23.08
N PRO A 30 -13.30 -12.99 22.94
CA PRO A 30 -14.00 -11.71 22.94
C PRO A 30 -14.92 -11.55 21.72
N LEU A 31 -14.76 -12.40 20.72
CA LEU A 31 -15.62 -12.46 19.55
C LEU A 31 -16.77 -13.45 19.67
N SER A 32 -16.90 -14.20 20.77
CA SER A 32 -18.01 -15.14 20.95
C SER A 32 -19.39 -14.51 20.73
N PRO A 33 -19.69 -13.26 21.15
CA PRO A 33 -20.98 -12.63 20.87
C PRO A 33 -21.23 -12.31 19.39
N PHE A 34 -20.19 -12.34 18.56
CA PHE A 34 -20.24 -12.01 17.13
C PHE A 34 -19.99 -13.21 16.23
N ALA A 35 -19.58 -14.34 16.82
CA ALA A 35 -19.39 -15.61 16.15
C ALA A 35 -20.77 -16.15 15.74
N GLY A 36 -20.89 -16.67 14.52
CA GLY A 36 -22.09 -17.43 14.16
C GLY A 36 -22.15 -18.72 14.98
N ASN A 37 -23.34 -19.28 15.17
CA ASN A 37 -23.52 -20.50 15.98
C ASN A 37 -22.81 -21.74 15.37
N ASN A 38 -22.38 -21.68 14.10
CA ASN A 38 -21.87 -22.82 13.32
C ASN A 38 -20.36 -22.74 12.99
N ILE A 39 -19.53 -22.15 13.86
CA ILE A 39 -18.06 -22.16 13.70
C ILE A 39 -17.51 -23.51 14.13
N LYS A 40 -16.76 -24.19 13.25
CA LYS A 40 -16.17 -25.52 13.53
C LYS A 40 -14.78 -25.44 14.14
N SER A 41 -13.95 -24.48 13.69
CA SER A 41 -12.57 -24.31 14.14
C SER A 41 -12.38 -22.90 14.70
N PRO A 42 -12.91 -22.61 15.91
CA PRO A 42 -12.74 -21.31 16.52
C PRO A 42 -11.27 -21.04 16.82
N CYS A 43 -10.87 -19.77 16.73
CA CYS A 43 -9.56 -19.30 17.16
C CYS A 43 -8.38 -19.98 16.44
N LEU A 44 -8.52 -20.13 15.13
CA LEU A 44 -7.54 -20.75 14.23
C LEU A 44 -6.11 -20.28 14.58
N PRO A 45 -5.20 -21.19 14.97
CA PRO A 45 -3.88 -20.80 15.41
C PRO A 45 -3.03 -20.34 14.21
N PRO A 46 -1.99 -19.52 14.47
CA PRO A 46 -0.95 -19.31 13.47
C PRO A 46 -0.30 -20.64 13.07
N VAL A 47 0.03 -20.78 11.78
CA VAL A 47 0.73 -21.96 11.24
C VAL A 47 2.15 -21.58 10.84
N GLY A 48 3.11 -22.43 11.19
CA GLY A 48 4.55 -22.18 10.98
C GLY A 48 5.22 -21.64 12.25
N ASP A 49 6.52 -21.91 12.37
CA ASP A 49 7.35 -21.62 13.55
C ASP A 49 8.68 -20.92 13.20
N LYS A 50 8.83 -20.48 11.94
CA LYS A 50 10.06 -19.85 11.46
C LYS A 50 10.29 -18.49 12.10
N ILE A 51 11.24 -18.41 13.02
CA ILE A 51 11.79 -17.14 13.51
C ILE A 51 12.59 -16.48 12.36
N GLY A 52 12.42 -15.18 12.17
CA GLY A 52 13.06 -14.45 11.06
C GLY A 52 12.48 -14.75 9.68
N GLY A 53 11.27 -15.33 9.63
CA GLY A 53 10.58 -15.68 8.38
C GLY A 53 9.78 -14.53 7.77
N ILE A 54 8.89 -14.87 6.84
CA ILE A 54 7.81 -14.01 6.35
C ILE A 54 6.61 -14.20 7.25
N LEU A 55 6.09 -13.14 7.88
CA LEU A 55 4.80 -13.20 8.56
C LEU A 55 3.70 -12.80 7.59
N ILE A 56 2.79 -13.72 7.28
CA ILE A 56 1.62 -13.47 6.43
C ILE A 56 0.42 -13.21 7.35
N VAL A 57 -0.25 -12.07 7.15
CA VAL A 57 -1.45 -11.70 7.90
C VAL A 57 -2.62 -11.55 6.93
N GLY A 58 -3.60 -12.44 7.04
CA GLY A 58 -4.88 -12.37 6.32
C GLY A 58 -5.98 -11.64 7.08
N GLU A 59 -7.17 -11.61 6.48
CA GLU A 59 -8.36 -11.00 7.06
C GLU A 59 -9.00 -11.90 8.12
N ALA A 60 -9.55 -13.05 7.70
CA ALA A 60 -10.20 -14.03 8.55
C ALA A 60 -10.27 -15.39 7.84
N PRO A 61 -10.49 -16.51 8.58
CA PRO A 61 -10.81 -17.80 7.97
C PRO A 61 -12.07 -17.73 7.11
N GLY A 62 -12.06 -18.41 5.96
CA GLY A 62 -13.24 -18.70 5.17
C GLY A 62 -13.92 -20.00 5.64
N GLN A 63 -14.83 -20.50 4.80
CA GLN A 63 -15.57 -21.73 5.09
C GLN A 63 -14.67 -22.96 5.19
N GLU A 64 -13.83 -23.15 4.19
CA GLU A 64 -13.00 -24.34 4.09
C GLU A 64 -11.93 -24.35 5.19
N GLU A 65 -11.39 -23.18 5.55
CA GLU A 65 -10.48 -23.04 6.68
C GLU A 65 -11.13 -23.40 8.00
N ASP A 66 -12.38 -22.97 8.21
CA ASP A 66 -13.16 -23.29 9.42
C ASP A 66 -13.48 -24.79 9.51
N GLU A 67 -13.81 -25.42 8.39
CA GLU A 67 -14.09 -26.85 8.33
C GLU A 67 -12.85 -27.72 8.55
N LYS A 68 -11.69 -27.31 8.02
CA LYS A 68 -10.44 -28.09 8.09
C LYS A 68 -9.54 -27.74 9.27
N GLY A 69 -9.76 -26.60 9.93
CA GLY A 69 -8.90 -26.15 11.04
C GLY A 69 -7.51 -25.69 10.59
N VAL A 70 -7.33 -25.37 9.31
CA VAL A 70 -6.05 -24.93 8.73
C VAL A 70 -6.28 -23.64 7.91
N PRO A 71 -5.47 -22.58 8.10
CA PRO A 71 -5.66 -21.32 7.41
C PRO A 71 -5.24 -21.43 5.92
N PHE A 72 -5.88 -20.59 5.09
CA PHE A 72 -5.60 -20.46 3.65
C PHE A 72 -5.79 -21.74 2.83
N VAL A 73 -6.66 -22.69 3.20
CA VAL A 73 -6.89 -23.90 2.39
C VAL A 73 -7.82 -23.67 1.19
N GLY A 74 -8.65 -22.62 1.23
CA GLY A 74 -9.54 -22.25 0.13
C GLY A 74 -8.85 -21.61 -1.08
N ALA A 75 -9.64 -21.21 -2.08
CA ALA A 75 -9.16 -20.73 -3.38
C ALA A 75 -8.09 -19.62 -3.28
N SER A 76 -8.36 -18.55 -2.53
CA SER A 76 -7.38 -17.46 -2.34
C SER A 76 -6.09 -17.91 -1.66
N GLY A 77 -6.18 -18.92 -0.80
CA GLY A 77 -5.02 -19.50 -0.14
C GLY A 77 -4.25 -20.50 -1.01
N GLN A 78 -4.92 -21.17 -1.96
CA GLN A 78 -4.26 -21.94 -3.01
C GLN A 78 -3.44 -21.01 -3.92
N LEU A 79 -4.02 -19.90 -4.39
CA LEU A 79 -3.31 -18.89 -5.17
C LEU A 79 -2.08 -18.34 -4.42
N LEU A 80 -2.23 -18.03 -3.13
CA LEU A 80 -1.10 -17.62 -2.28
C LEU A 80 0.00 -18.69 -2.23
N ARG A 81 -0.36 -19.95 -1.98
CA ARG A 81 0.60 -21.07 -1.91
C ARG A 81 1.32 -21.31 -3.24
N GLU A 82 0.59 -21.32 -4.34
CA GLU A 82 1.14 -21.46 -5.69
C GLU A 82 2.12 -20.33 -6.00
N THR A 83 1.75 -19.10 -5.65
CA THR A 83 2.60 -17.92 -5.87
C THR A 83 3.88 -18.00 -5.05
N LEU A 84 3.78 -18.31 -3.75
CA LEU A 84 4.93 -18.51 -2.88
C LEU A 84 5.84 -19.63 -3.39
N ALA A 85 5.27 -20.77 -3.79
CA ALA A 85 6.01 -21.91 -4.32
C ALA A 85 6.76 -21.53 -5.61
N SER A 86 6.12 -20.78 -6.52
CA SER A 86 6.75 -20.29 -7.75
C SER A 86 7.92 -19.33 -7.50
N LEU A 87 7.97 -18.70 -6.33
CA LEU A 87 9.05 -17.83 -5.87
C LEU A 87 10.09 -18.58 -5.02
N GLY A 88 9.95 -19.90 -4.88
CA GLY A 88 10.85 -20.75 -4.10
C GLY A 88 10.65 -20.67 -2.59
N ILE A 89 9.48 -20.23 -2.13
CA ILE A 89 9.12 -20.12 -0.72
C ILE A 89 8.19 -21.27 -0.32
N LYS A 90 8.52 -21.95 0.79
CA LYS A 90 7.72 -23.02 1.36
C LYS A 90 6.97 -22.52 2.60
N PRO A 91 5.62 -22.39 2.55
CA PRO A 91 4.83 -21.84 3.65
C PRO A 91 5.13 -22.44 5.03
N GLY A 92 5.29 -23.76 5.15
CA GLY A 92 5.57 -24.43 6.42
C GLY A 92 7.00 -24.29 6.94
N ARG A 93 7.94 -23.76 6.14
CA ARG A 93 9.37 -23.63 6.49
C ARG A 93 9.81 -22.17 6.60
N ASP A 94 9.31 -21.34 5.70
CA ASP A 94 9.81 -19.98 5.49
C ASP A 94 8.83 -18.92 6.01
N CYS A 95 7.57 -19.31 6.23
CA CYS A 95 6.50 -18.42 6.62
C CYS A 95 5.90 -18.77 7.98
N VAL A 96 5.34 -17.76 8.62
CA VAL A 96 4.33 -17.89 9.67
C VAL A 96 3.06 -17.26 9.14
N ILE A 97 1.94 -17.94 9.24
CA ILE A 97 0.67 -17.51 8.65
C ILE A 97 -0.37 -17.33 9.75
N THR A 98 -1.03 -16.18 9.80
CA THR A 98 -2.12 -15.88 10.73
C THR A 98 -3.17 -15.00 10.07
N ASN A 99 -4.27 -14.75 10.77
CA ASN A 99 -5.29 -13.77 10.38
C ASN A 99 -5.44 -12.67 11.44
N ALA A 100 -5.90 -11.50 10.99
CA ALA A 100 -6.33 -10.38 11.83
C ALA A 100 -7.46 -10.79 12.78
N VAL A 101 -8.44 -11.53 12.24
CA VAL A 101 -9.50 -12.19 13.00
C VAL A 101 -9.37 -13.69 12.82
N ARG A 102 -9.35 -14.46 13.91
CA ARG A 102 -9.01 -15.90 13.86
C ARG A 102 -10.21 -16.84 13.92
N CYS A 103 -11.42 -16.30 13.84
CA CYS A 103 -12.67 -17.05 13.71
C CYS A 103 -13.35 -16.67 12.40
N ARG A 104 -14.02 -17.63 11.75
CA ARG A 104 -14.81 -17.35 10.55
C ARG A 104 -15.97 -16.40 10.88
N PRO A 105 -16.08 -15.24 10.22
CA PRO A 105 -17.24 -14.36 10.37
C PRO A 105 -18.49 -14.99 9.74
N PRO A 106 -19.70 -14.71 10.25
CA PRO A 106 -20.94 -15.17 9.64
C PRO A 106 -20.99 -14.80 8.15
N GLN A 107 -21.28 -15.78 7.29
CA GLN A 107 -21.35 -15.60 5.83
C GLN A 107 -20.06 -15.01 5.20
N ASN A 108 -18.89 -15.20 5.84
CA ASN A 108 -17.61 -14.62 5.40
C ASN A 108 -17.65 -13.08 5.27
N LYS A 109 -18.51 -12.40 6.04
CA LYS A 109 -18.57 -10.93 6.06
C LYS A 109 -17.25 -10.34 6.53
N THR A 110 -16.87 -9.21 5.94
CA THR A 110 -15.68 -8.48 6.37
C THR A 110 -15.77 -8.09 7.85
N PRO A 111 -14.76 -8.40 8.68
CA PRO A 111 -14.78 -8.03 10.09
C PRO A 111 -14.85 -6.52 10.32
N THR A 112 -15.62 -6.12 11.34
CA THR A 112 -15.71 -4.72 11.77
C THR A 112 -14.43 -4.27 12.47
N ALA A 113 -14.21 -2.95 12.55
CA ALA A 113 -13.05 -2.40 13.26
C ALA A 113 -12.96 -2.88 14.71
N THR A 114 -14.10 -2.98 15.40
CA THR A 114 -14.19 -3.50 16.77
C THR A 114 -13.75 -4.97 16.84
N GLN A 115 -14.22 -5.81 15.93
CA GLN A 115 -13.85 -7.23 15.91
C GLN A 115 -12.36 -7.43 15.66
N VAL A 116 -11.79 -6.68 14.70
CA VAL A 116 -10.36 -6.68 14.42
C VAL A 116 -9.58 -6.27 15.66
N LYS A 117 -9.92 -5.13 16.28
CA LYS A 117 -9.26 -4.62 17.49
C LYS A 117 -9.31 -5.62 18.66
N LEU A 118 -10.41 -6.35 18.81
CA LEU A 118 -10.56 -7.34 19.89
C LEU A 118 -9.72 -8.59 19.63
N CYS A 119 -9.65 -9.06 18.38
CA CYS A 119 -8.96 -10.32 18.04
C CYS A 119 -7.45 -10.15 17.84
N SER A 120 -7.01 -9.03 17.26
CA SER A 120 -5.61 -8.79 16.92
C SER A 120 -4.71 -8.39 18.09
N LYS A 121 -5.23 -8.33 19.33
CA LYS A 121 -4.46 -7.95 20.53
C LYS A 121 -3.21 -8.78 20.78
N ASP A 122 -3.22 -10.04 20.35
CA ASP A 122 -2.07 -10.95 20.51
C ASP A 122 -1.14 -10.95 19.27
N LEU A 123 -1.48 -10.22 18.20
CA LEU A 123 -0.66 -10.09 17.00
C LEU A 123 0.70 -9.42 17.27
N PRO A 124 0.80 -8.32 18.06
CA PRO A 124 2.10 -7.75 18.43
C PRO A 124 3.01 -8.76 19.15
N LYS A 125 2.45 -9.61 20.03
CA LYS A 125 3.21 -10.66 20.72
C LYS A 125 3.71 -11.72 19.75
N LEU A 126 2.90 -12.10 18.76
CA LEU A 126 3.33 -13.00 17.70
C LEU A 126 4.47 -12.38 16.89
N ILE A 127 4.35 -11.11 16.48
CA ILE A 127 5.40 -10.39 15.75
C ILE A 127 6.69 -10.34 16.57
N GLN A 128 6.61 -10.00 17.86
CA GLN A 128 7.76 -9.95 18.76
C GLN A 128 8.42 -11.32 18.93
N ARG A 129 7.63 -12.39 19.02
CA ARG A 129 8.15 -13.76 19.16
C ARG A 129 8.80 -14.26 17.87
N MET A 130 8.14 -14.04 16.72
CA MET A 130 8.62 -14.57 15.45
C MET A 130 9.72 -13.70 14.82
N ARG A 131 9.86 -12.44 15.24
CA ARG A 131 10.80 -11.45 14.67
C ARG A 131 10.90 -11.55 13.14
N PRO A 132 9.78 -11.44 12.39
CA PRO A 132 9.82 -11.67 10.96
C PRO A 132 10.68 -10.60 10.27
N LYS A 133 11.37 -11.00 9.19
CA LYS A 133 12.14 -10.06 8.36
C LYS A 133 11.23 -9.13 7.55
N VAL A 134 10.00 -9.57 7.30
CA VAL A 134 8.98 -8.85 6.53
C VAL A 134 7.59 -9.35 6.92
N ILE A 135 6.61 -8.47 6.88
CA ILE A 135 5.19 -8.80 7.03
C ILE A 135 4.51 -8.62 5.67
N LEU A 136 3.83 -9.66 5.19
CA LEU A 136 2.93 -9.58 4.04
C LEU A 136 1.50 -9.39 4.54
N ALA A 137 0.96 -8.19 4.39
CA ALA A 137 -0.39 -7.86 4.82
C ALA A 137 -1.37 -8.04 3.64
N LEU A 138 -2.24 -9.05 3.74
CA LEU A 138 -3.22 -9.37 2.70
C LEU A 138 -4.52 -8.58 2.94
N GLY A 139 -4.63 -7.43 2.29
CA GLY A 139 -5.81 -6.58 2.29
C GLY A 139 -5.86 -5.56 3.44
N LYS A 140 -6.90 -4.72 3.39
CA LYS A 140 -7.09 -3.60 4.32
C LYS A 140 -7.27 -4.04 5.78
N ILE A 141 -7.88 -5.20 6.02
CA ILE A 141 -8.14 -5.69 7.38
C ILE A 141 -6.85 -6.12 8.08
N ALA A 142 -5.93 -6.77 7.34
CA ALA A 142 -4.60 -7.08 7.84
C ALA A 142 -3.83 -5.80 8.22
N LEU A 143 -3.86 -4.77 7.35
CA LEU A 143 -3.26 -3.47 7.65
C LEU A 143 -3.86 -2.81 8.90
N ARG A 144 -5.20 -2.81 9.02
CA ARG A 144 -5.88 -2.29 10.21
C ARG A 144 -5.46 -3.04 11.48
N ALA A 145 -5.32 -4.36 11.42
CA ALA A 145 -4.89 -5.17 12.55
C ALA A 145 -3.47 -4.84 13.02
N LEU A 146 -2.58 -4.52 12.08
CA LEU A 146 -1.19 -4.15 12.35
C LEU A 146 -1.07 -2.72 12.90
N PHE A 147 -1.77 -1.75 12.32
CA PHE A 147 -1.53 -0.33 12.57
C PHE A 147 -2.64 0.37 13.37
N GLY A 148 -3.77 -0.29 13.62
CA GLY A 148 -4.90 0.27 14.37
C GLY A 148 -5.67 1.38 13.64
N LYS A 149 -5.41 1.60 12.34
CA LYS A 149 -6.08 2.63 11.53
C LYS A 149 -6.44 2.12 10.13
N ASP A 150 -7.28 2.90 9.45
CA ASP A 150 -7.78 2.55 8.13
C ASP A 150 -6.82 2.97 7.03
N TYR A 151 -6.67 2.06 6.06
CA TYR A 151 -5.88 2.29 4.86
C TYR A 151 -6.73 2.03 3.63
N ARG A 152 -6.63 2.93 2.64
CA ARG A 152 -7.16 2.71 1.31
C ARG A 152 -6.19 1.81 0.55
N ILE A 153 -6.46 0.50 0.52
CA ILE A 153 -5.54 -0.50 -0.07
C ILE A 153 -5.16 -0.19 -1.52
N THR A 154 -6.07 0.40 -2.30
CA THR A 154 -5.80 0.80 -3.70
C THR A 154 -4.74 1.89 -3.85
N ALA A 155 -4.49 2.68 -2.81
CA ALA A 155 -3.44 3.70 -2.81
C ALA A 155 -2.06 3.17 -2.37
N ILE A 156 -1.99 1.96 -1.80
CA ILE A 156 -0.79 1.46 -1.11
C ILE A 156 -0.37 0.07 -1.60
N VAL A 157 -1.20 -0.60 -2.41
CA VAL A 157 -0.88 -1.92 -2.97
C VAL A 157 0.50 -1.91 -3.66
N GLY A 158 1.34 -2.90 -3.35
CA GLY A 158 2.73 -2.96 -3.82
C GLY A 158 3.71 -2.05 -3.04
N GLY A 159 3.20 -1.12 -2.25
CA GLY A 159 3.97 -0.26 -1.35
C GLY A 159 4.46 -0.97 -0.09
N THR A 160 5.43 -0.34 0.59
CA THR A 160 5.96 -0.79 1.89
C THR A 160 5.62 0.22 2.97
N LEU A 161 5.04 -0.24 4.07
CA LEU A 161 4.91 0.51 5.32
C LEU A 161 5.93 -0.02 6.35
N THR A 162 6.15 0.72 7.42
CA THR A 162 7.11 0.34 8.45
C THR A 162 6.38 0.00 9.75
N TYR A 163 6.52 -1.23 10.23
CA TYR A 163 6.08 -1.65 11.55
C TYR A 163 7.21 -1.44 12.56
N LYS A 164 6.97 -0.68 13.63
CA LYS A 164 7.98 -0.41 14.66
C LYS A 164 7.88 -1.45 15.78
N LEU A 165 9.00 -2.09 16.08
CA LEU A 165 9.25 -2.78 17.34
C LEU A 165 10.14 -1.90 18.22
N GLU A 166 10.32 -2.28 19.48
CA GLU A 166 11.16 -1.53 20.43
C GLU A 166 12.61 -1.40 19.96
N ASP A 167 13.15 -2.45 19.33
CA ASP A 167 14.56 -2.61 18.97
C ASP A 167 14.84 -2.57 17.46
N THR A 168 13.80 -2.60 16.61
CA THR A 168 13.95 -2.65 15.16
C THR A 168 12.70 -2.18 14.43
N THR A 169 12.78 -2.09 13.11
CA THR A 169 11.61 -1.93 12.25
C THR A 169 11.47 -3.11 11.30
N ILE A 170 10.24 -3.44 10.94
CA ILE A 170 9.92 -4.52 10.02
C ILE A 170 9.16 -3.93 8.82
N PRO A 171 9.60 -4.18 7.58
CA PRO A 171 8.85 -3.79 6.40
C PRO A 171 7.53 -4.56 6.32
N VAL A 172 6.44 -3.84 6.03
CA VAL A 172 5.10 -4.39 5.80
C VAL A 172 4.73 -4.14 4.35
N VAL A 173 4.70 -5.19 3.54
CA VAL A 173 4.30 -5.12 2.14
C VAL A 173 2.79 -5.27 2.06
N ALA A 174 2.12 -4.26 1.52
CA ALA A 174 0.66 -4.23 1.39
C ALA A 174 0.22 -4.92 0.10
N CYS A 175 -0.45 -6.05 0.23
CA CYS A 175 -0.93 -6.83 -0.89
C CYS A 175 -2.46 -6.76 -0.98
N ARG A 176 -2.96 -6.50 -2.19
CA ARG A 176 -4.39 -6.63 -2.47
C ARG A 176 -4.61 -8.07 -2.93
N ASN A 177 -5.40 -8.82 -2.17
CA ASN A 177 -5.90 -10.12 -2.61
C ASN A 177 -6.96 -9.88 -3.70
N ASN A 178 -6.53 -9.79 -4.97
CA ASN A 178 -7.43 -9.64 -6.12
C ASN A 178 -7.07 -10.65 -7.20
N GLU A 179 -8.00 -11.56 -7.50
CA GLU A 179 -7.85 -12.56 -8.57
C GLU A 179 -7.78 -11.89 -9.96
N GLU A 180 -8.36 -10.70 -10.12
CA GLU A 180 -8.38 -9.97 -11.40
C GLU A 180 -7.00 -9.43 -11.81
N SER A 181 -6.05 -9.29 -10.87
CA SER A 181 -4.69 -8.80 -11.15
C SER A 181 -3.63 -9.72 -10.56
N ARG A 182 -3.54 -10.94 -11.14
CA ARG A 182 -2.55 -11.96 -10.77
C ARG A 182 -1.11 -11.46 -10.82
N THR A 183 -0.78 -10.59 -11.78
CA THR A 183 0.56 -9.99 -11.91
C THR A 183 0.91 -9.13 -10.70
N LEU A 184 0.06 -8.16 -10.34
CA LEU A 184 0.31 -7.29 -9.19
C LEU A 184 0.35 -8.10 -7.88
N PHE A 185 -0.49 -9.12 -7.74
CA PHE A 185 -0.45 -10.04 -6.60
C PHE A 185 0.90 -10.75 -6.49
N ARG A 186 1.37 -11.34 -7.60
CA ARG A 186 2.67 -12.02 -7.69
C ARG A 186 3.83 -11.07 -7.40
N ASP A 187 3.86 -9.89 -8.01
CA ASP A 187 4.96 -8.93 -7.87
C ASP A 187 5.04 -8.40 -6.43
N THR A 188 3.88 -8.17 -5.80
CA THR A 188 3.84 -7.75 -4.40
C THR A 188 4.38 -8.85 -3.47
N ILE A 189 4.09 -10.11 -3.74
CA ILE A 189 4.66 -11.23 -2.99
C ILE A 189 6.15 -11.36 -3.28
N ALA A 190 6.59 -11.22 -4.53
CA ALA A 190 8.00 -11.26 -4.92
C ALA A 190 8.81 -10.20 -4.15
N LYS A 191 8.31 -8.98 -4.05
CA LYS A 191 8.89 -7.92 -3.22
C LYS A 191 9.03 -8.32 -1.75
N ALA A 192 8.01 -8.96 -1.15
CA ALA A 192 8.13 -9.47 0.21
C ALA A 192 9.22 -10.57 0.31
N VAL A 193 9.33 -11.43 -0.69
CA VAL A 193 10.39 -12.45 -0.77
C VAL A 193 11.78 -11.84 -0.88
N GLU A 194 11.94 -10.73 -1.60
CA GLU A 194 13.20 -9.99 -1.68
C GLU A 194 13.60 -9.41 -0.32
N TYR A 195 12.66 -8.80 0.43
CA TYR A 195 12.92 -8.36 1.80
C TYR A 195 13.37 -9.54 2.69
N TYR A 196 12.67 -10.67 2.59
CA TYR A 196 13.01 -11.87 3.35
C TYR A 196 14.43 -12.40 3.05
N ARG A 197 14.84 -12.36 1.78
CA ARG A 197 16.19 -12.72 1.33
C ARG A 197 17.26 -11.68 1.71
N GLY A 198 16.86 -10.52 2.24
CA GLY A 198 17.76 -9.41 2.54
C GLY A 198 18.19 -8.62 1.29
N GLY A 199 17.54 -8.87 0.16
CA GLY A 199 17.88 -8.27 -1.14
C GLY A 199 17.02 -7.08 -1.53
N TYR A 200 15.91 -6.81 -0.84
CA TYR A 200 15.15 -5.59 -1.10
C TYR A 200 15.84 -4.40 -0.43
N SER A 201 16.78 -3.82 -1.14
CA SER A 201 16.91 -2.36 -1.11
C SER A 201 15.74 -1.86 -1.95
N PRO A 202 14.95 -0.84 -1.52
CA PRO A 202 14.22 -0.09 -2.52
C PRO A 202 15.27 0.27 -3.56
N SER A 203 15.08 -0.18 -4.80
CA SER A 203 15.78 0.47 -5.87
C SER A 203 15.46 1.93 -5.62
N SER A 204 16.47 2.73 -5.26
CA SER A 204 16.46 4.07 -5.80
C SER A 204 16.31 3.79 -7.28
N THR A 205 15.07 3.83 -7.78
CA THR A 205 14.84 4.05 -9.18
C THR A 205 15.83 5.16 -9.48
N GLY A 206 16.79 4.93 -10.37
CA GLY A 206 17.89 5.86 -10.62
C GLY A 206 17.43 7.26 -11.07
N ILE A 207 16.12 7.51 -10.98
CA ILE A 207 15.39 8.76 -10.89
C ILE A 207 16.05 9.71 -9.90
N SER A 208 16.92 10.56 -10.44
CA SER A 208 17.31 11.81 -9.82
C SER A 208 16.22 12.85 -10.10
N PHE A 209 15.67 13.47 -9.06
CA PHE A 209 14.85 14.66 -9.22
C PHE A 209 15.65 15.90 -8.79
N GLU A 210 15.60 16.94 -9.59
CA GLU A 210 16.16 18.25 -9.25
C GLU A 210 15.02 19.21 -8.93
N LEU A 211 14.90 19.59 -7.65
CA LEU A 211 14.01 20.67 -7.25
C LEU A 211 14.69 22.02 -7.51
N CYS A 212 14.21 22.75 -8.51
CA CYS A 212 14.72 24.06 -8.89
C CYS A 212 14.11 25.17 -8.02
N ALA A 213 14.42 25.17 -6.72
CA ALA A 213 13.89 26.13 -5.75
C ALA A 213 14.51 27.55 -5.82
N THR A 214 15.47 27.79 -6.74
CA THR A 214 16.03 29.12 -7.01
C THR A 214 15.74 29.54 -8.44
N PHE A 215 15.71 30.85 -8.69
CA PHE A 215 15.26 31.39 -9.98
C PHE A 215 16.25 31.01 -11.08
N GLU A 216 17.54 31.09 -10.79
CA GLU A 216 18.62 30.75 -11.70
C GLU A 216 18.55 29.28 -12.11
N LYS A 217 18.31 28.37 -11.16
CA LYS A 217 18.16 26.93 -11.44
C LYS A 217 16.92 26.65 -12.27
N ALA A 218 15.79 27.24 -11.91
CA ALA A 218 14.53 27.02 -12.63
C ALA A 218 14.63 27.55 -14.07
N LYS A 219 15.23 28.72 -14.23
CA LYS A 219 15.50 29.32 -15.54
C LYS A 219 16.41 28.43 -16.38
N GLU A 220 17.56 28.04 -15.85
CA GLU A 220 18.54 27.20 -16.57
C GLU A 220 17.91 25.86 -17.00
N ALA A 221 17.13 25.23 -16.12
CA ALA A 221 16.49 23.97 -16.44
C ALA A 221 15.41 24.11 -17.52
N LEU A 222 14.59 25.16 -17.48
CA LEU A 222 13.64 25.43 -18.57
C LEU A 222 14.34 25.76 -19.89
N GLU A 223 15.42 26.54 -19.86
CA GLU A 223 16.21 26.86 -21.05
C GLU A 223 16.78 25.61 -21.71
N LYS A 224 17.26 24.62 -20.93
CA LYS A 224 17.69 23.32 -21.45
C LYS A 224 16.55 22.52 -22.09
N LEU A 225 15.35 22.60 -21.55
CA LEU A 225 14.18 21.88 -22.06
C LEU A 225 13.63 22.47 -23.36
N ILE A 226 13.80 23.78 -23.59
CA ILE A 226 13.30 24.47 -24.81
C ILE A 226 13.93 23.91 -26.09
N ASP A 227 15.17 23.43 -26.02
CA ASP A 227 15.90 22.90 -27.18
C ASP A 227 15.98 21.36 -27.17
N GLU A 228 15.23 20.69 -26.29
CA GLU A 228 15.24 19.23 -26.17
C GLU A 228 14.47 18.56 -27.34
N PRO A 229 15.13 17.70 -28.15
CA PRO A 229 14.47 17.03 -29.28
C PRO A 229 13.57 15.85 -28.89
N ARG A 230 13.71 15.29 -27.68
CA ARG A 230 12.91 14.16 -27.22
C ARG A 230 11.51 14.60 -26.75
N PRO A 231 10.54 13.66 -26.68
CA PRO A 231 9.29 13.92 -25.99
C PRO A 231 9.51 14.31 -24.53
N ILE A 232 8.77 15.30 -24.06
CA ILE A 232 8.86 15.81 -22.69
C ILE A 232 7.60 15.37 -21.94
N ALA A 233 7.79 14.57 -20.89
CA ALA A 233 6.74 14.29 -19.93
C ALA A 233 6.51 15.52 -19.05
N PHE A 234 5.26 15.91 -18.91
CA PHE A 234 4.82 17.10 -18.19
C PHE A 234 3.71 16.75 -17.22
N ASP A 235 3.86 17.17 -15.97
CA ASP A 235 2.87 16.97 -14.92
C ASP A 235 2.83 18.18 -13.98
N ILE A 236 1.66 18.46 -13.39
CA ILE A 236 1.45 19.62 -12.51
C ILE A 236 0.76 19.23 -11.21
N GLU A 237 1.14 19.91 -10.14
CA GLU A 237 0.45 19.84 -8.85
C GLU A 237 -0.19 21.19 -8.56
N THR A 238 -1.45 21.15 -8.14
CA THR A 238 -2.31 22.33 -8.00
C THR A 238 -2.98 22.35 -6.64
N ASN A 239 -3.52 23.50 -6.24
CA ASN A 239 -4.22 23.62 -4.96
C ASN A 239 -5.65 23.02 -4.97
N GLY A 240 -6.13 22.55 -6.12
CA GLY A 240 -7.47 22.03 -6.29
C GLY A 240 -7.71 21.42 -7.67
N LEU A 241 -8.93 20.94 -7.92
CA LEU A 241 -9.27 20.30 -9.19
C LEU A 241 -9.78 21.27 -10.25
N ASP A 242 -10.28 22.44 -9.85
CA ASP A 242 -10.88 23.42 -10.75
C ASP A 242 -9.88 24.52 -11.11
N ALA A 243 -9.40 24.50 -12.35
CA ALA A 243 -8.49 25.51 -12.87
C ALA A 243 -9.12 26.91 -12.96
N PHE A 244 -10.46 27.03 -12.92
CA PHE A 244 -11.16 28.30 -13.09
C PHE A 244 -11.58 28.95 -11.77
N ALA A 245 -11.31 28.32 -10.63
CA ALA A 245 -11.54 28.91 -9.32
C ALA A 245 -10.73 30.21 -9.13
N ASP A 246 -11.27 31.15 -8.35
CA ASP A 246 -10.64 32.46 -8.11
C ASP A 246 -9.28 32.34 -7.41
N ASP A 247 -9.09 31.28 -6.61
CA ASP A 247 -7.88 30.99 -5.87
C ASP A 247 -7.01 29.92 -6.54
N ALA A 248 -7.27 29.57 -7.81
CA ALA A 248 -6.55 28.53 -8.53
C ALA A 248 -5.05 28.84 -8.64
N LYS A 249 -4.21 27.90 -8.17
CA LYS A 249 -2.75 27.99 -8.15
C LYS A 249 -2.12 26.72 -8.69
N VAL A 250 -1.06 26.90 -9.47
CA VAL A 250 -0.14 25.81 -9.80
C VAL A 250 0.99 25.86 -8.80
N TYR A 251 1.10 24.85 -7.94
CA TYR A 251 2.17 24.78 -6.94
C TYR A 251 3.49 24.36 -7.58
N THR A 252 3.48 23.32 -8.41
CA THR A 252 4.68 22.83 -9.09
C THR A 252 4.33 22.36 -10.49
N ALA A 253 5.30 22.45 -11.40
CA ALA A 253 5.31 21.66 -12.62
C ALA A 253 6.57 20.79 -12.65
N SER A 254 6.44 19.56 -13.13
CA SER A 254 7.54 18.64 -13.33
C SER A 254 7.72 18.34 -14.81
N PHE A 255 8.98 18.19 -15.21
CA PHE A 255 9.39 17.90 -16.57
C PHE A 255 10.37 16.74 -16.57
N SER A 256 10.21 15.82 -17.50
CA SER A 256 11.10 14.67 -17.64
C SER A 256 11.28 14.29 -19.10
N VAL A 257 12.47 13.85 -19.46
CA VAL A 257 12.89 13.52 -20.84
C VAL A 257 13.33 12.05 -20.97
N ASP A 258 13.35 11.33 -19.85
CA ASP A 258 13.70 9.91 -19.74
C ASP A 258 13.17 9.32 -18.42
N ASP A 259 13.31 8.01 -18.23
CA ASP A 259 12.83 7.27 -17.06
C ASP A 259 13.72 7.43 -15.80
N LYS A 260 14.72 8.32 -15.84
CA LYS A 260 15.76 8.45 -14.80
C LYS A 260 15.96 9.87 -14.29
N SER A 261 15.29 10.86 -14.86
CA SER A 261 15.48 12.24 -14.43
C SER A 261 14.19 13.04 -14.49
N ALA A 262 14.01 13.92 -13.51
CA ALA A 262 12.94 14.90 -13.52
C ALA A 262 13.44 16.24 -12.96
N VAL A 263 13.00 17.32 -13.56
CA VAL A 263 13.15 18.66 -13.00
C VAL A 263 11.81 19.10 -12.45
N VAL A 264 11.80 19.64 -11.24
CA VAL A 264 10.59 20.17 -10.58
C VAL A 264 10.76 21.67 -10.37
N ILE A 265 9.79 22.43 -10.87
CA ILE A 265 9.76 23.89 -10.76
C ILE A 265 8.59 24.29 -9.86
N PRO A 266 8.86 24.80 -8.65
CA PRO A 266 7.81 25.33 -7.80
C PRO A 266 7.38 26.72 -8.30
N PHE A 267 6.12 26.88 -8.69
CA PHE A 267 5.56 28.16 -9.13
C PHE A 267 4.99 28.93 -7.95
N GLU A 268 3.85 28.50 -7.40
CA GLU A 268 3.21 29.19 -6.26
C GLU A 268 3.29 28.38 -4.97
N HIS A 269 4.24 27.46 -4.87
CA HIS A 269 4.45 26.66 -3.66
C HIS A 269 4.81 27.57 -2.46
N PRO A 270 4.22 27.38 -1.27
CA PRO A 270 4.43 28.29 -0.12
C PRO A 270 5.88 28.43 0.37
N GLU A 271 6.74 27.44 0.05
CA GLU A 271 8.14 27.42 0.47
C GLU A 271 9.09 28.19 -0.48
N VAL A 272 8.58 28.70 -1.61
CA VAL A 272 9.36 29.57 -2.51
C VAL A 272 8.77 30.97 -2.57
N SER A 273 9.64 31.96 -2.71
CA SER A 273 9.26 33.36 -2.85
C SER A 273 9.90 33.91 -4.11
N TRP A 274 9.07 34.03 -5.16
CA TRP A 274 9.46 34.65 -6.41
C TRP A 274 9.06 36.11 -6.43
N GLU A 275 9.92 36.95 -7.00
CA GLU A 275 9.50 38.26 -7.44
C GLU A 275 8.46 38.13 -8.57
N PRO A 276 7.48 39.05 -8.68
CA PRO A 276 6.47 39.01 -9.75
C PRO A 276 7.06 38.93 -11.17
N LYS A 277 8.24 39.51 -11.38
CA LYS A 277 8.96 39.42 -12.66
C LYS A 277 9.56 38.03 -12.90
N GLN A 278 10.04 37.36 -11.86
CA GLN A 278 10.59 36.02 -11.94
C GLN A 278 9.52 35.00 -12.29
N ILE A 279 8.36 35.04 -11.61
CA ILE A 279 7.26 34.13 -11.94
C ILE A 279 6.74 34.34 -13.36
N GLY A 280 6.66 35.60 -13.83
CA GLY A 280 6.32 35.90 -15.23
C GLY A 280 7.31 35.31 -16.23
N GLU A 281 8.60 35.38 -15.94
CA GLU A 281 9.64 34.79 -16.79
C GLU A 281 9.61 33.26 -16.78
N LEU A 282 9.45 32.62 -15.61
CA LEU A 282 9.32 31.17 -15.52
C LEU A 282 8.10 30.65 -16.28
N LYS A 283 6.96 31.37 -16.22
CA LYS A 283 5.78 31.07 -17.03
C LYS A 283 6.08 31.19 -18.53
N ARG A 284 6.78 32.24 -18.96
CA ARG A 284 7.17 32.46 -20.36
C ARG A 284 8.15 31.40 -20.89
N LEU A 285 9.06 30.91 -20.05
CA LEU A 285 9.97 29.84 -20.44
C LEU A 285 9.24 28.50 -20.52
N THR A 286 8.38 28.20 -19.53
CA THR A 286 7.52 27.01 -19.55
C THR A 286 6.61 27.00 -20.77
N ASP A 287 6.06 28.16 -21.13
CA ASP A 287 5.27 28.35 -22.33
C ASP A 287 5.98 27.92 -23.63
N LYS A 288 7.30 28.09 -23.69
CA LYS A 288 8.13 27.63 -24.81
C LYS A 288 8.41 26.14 -24.77
N VAL A 289 8.63 25.57 -23.58
CA VAL A 289 8.79 24.11 -23.40
C VAL A 289 7.52 23.38 -23.82
N LEU A 290 6.35 23.96 -23.56
CA LEU A 290 5.05 23.40 -23.93
C LEU A 290 4.63 23.69 -25.39
N ASP A 291 5.52 24.28 -26.19
CA ASP A 291 5.24 24.57 -27.60
C ASP A 291 5.21 23.29 -28.44
N LEU A 292 4.00 22.84 -28.78
CA LEU A 292 3.75 21.64 -29.58
C LEU A 292 4.26 21.73 -31.02
N SER A 293 4.65 22.91 -31.51
CA SER A 293 5.35 23.03 -32.80
C SER A 293 6.80 22.56 -32.73
N LYS A 294 7.35 22.46 -31.52
CA LYS A 294 8.74 22.08 -31.25
C LYS A 294 8.87 20.74 -30.54
N HIS A 295 7.93 20.39 -29.66
CA HIS A 295 8.01 19.20 -28.81
C HIS A 295 6.78 18.31 -28.92
N SER A 296 6.99 17.01 -28.68
CA SER A 296 5.92 16.08 -28.32
C SER A 296 5.78 16.05 -26.80
N LEU A 297 4.56 16.19 -26.27
CA LEU A 297 4.32 16.16 -24.84
C LEU A 297 3.68 14.82 -24.42
N VAL A 298 4.16 14.27 -23.31
CA VAL A 298 3.55 13.12 -22.64
C VAL A 298 2.88 13.63 -21.36
N ILE A 299 1.58 13.43 -21.22
CA ILE A 299 0.79 13.93 -20.08
C ILE A 299 -0.11 12.81 -19.56
N HIS A 300 -0.32 12.77 -18.24
CA HIS A 300 -1.03 11.65 -17.60
C HIS A 300 -2.56 11.81 -17.65
N ASN A 301 -3.09 13.01 -17.48
CA ASN A 301 -4.51 13.30 -17.47
C ASN A 301 -4.82 14.49 -18.38
N ALA A 302 -4.78 14.24 -19.69
CA ALA A 302 -4.84 15.29 -20.72
C ALA A 302 -5.93 16.34 -20.51
N ARG A 303 -7.10 15.96 -19.97
CA ARG A 303 -8.18 16.90 -19.65
C ARG A 303 -7.79 17.85 -18.51
N PHE A 304 -7.21 17.33 -17.45
CA PHE A 304 -6.79 18.10 -16.28
C PHE A 304 -5.66 19.05 -16.64
N GLU A 305 -4.54 18.54 -17.17
CA GLU A 305 -3.41 19.40 -17.52
C GLU A 305 -3.78 20.45 -18.57
N TYR A 306 -4.63 20.13 -19.54
CA TYR A 306 -5.12 21.09 -20.54
C TYR A 306 -5.81 22.31 -19.91
N GLN A 307 -6.73 22.09 -18.96
CA GLN A 307 -7.48 23.19 -18.34
C GLN A 307 -6.55 24.14 -17.59
N TRP A 308 -5.62 23.57 -16.82
CA TRP A 308 -4.64 24.32 -16.05
C TRP A 308 -3.63 25.02 -16.93
N VAL A 309 -3.09 24.37 -17.96
CA VAL A 309 -2.13 25.00 -18.88
C VAL A 309 -2.78 26.16 -19.62
N ARG A 310 -4.02 25.99 -20.08
CA ARG A 310 -4.77 27.03 -20.76
C ARG A 310 -5.02 28.24 -19.86
N LYS A 311 -5.45 28.02 -18.61
CA LYS A 311 -5.70 29.11 -17.68
C LYS A 311 -4.40 29.79 -17.23
N TYR A 312 -3.41 28.99 -16.85
CA TYR A 312 -2.27 29.45 -16.07
C TYR A 312 -1.09 29.92 -16.92
N PHE A 313 -0.82 29.22 -18.02
CA PHE A 313 0.22 29.57 -19.00
C PHE A 313 -0.36 30.23 -20.24
N GLY A 314 -1.69 30.26 -20.41
CA GLY A 314 -2.34 30.92 -21.55
C GLY A 314 -2.26 30.12 -22.86
N LYS A 315 -2.00 28.81 -22.80
CA LYS A 315 -1.80 27.96 -23.98
C LYS A 315 -2.97 27.06 -24.31
N ASP A 316 -3.38 27.09 -25.56
CA ASP A 316 -4.32 26.12 -26.11
C ASP A 316 -3.54 24.90 -26.61
N LEU A 317 -3.36 23.90 -25.74
CA LEU A 317 -2.76 22.63 -26.15
C LEU A 317 -3.75 21.91 -27.06
N ARG A 318 -3.46 21.86 -28.37
CA ARG A 318 -4.23 21.04 -29.30
C ARG A 318 -3.88 19.57 -29.08
N VAL A 319 -4.61 18.92 -28.17
CA VAL A 319 -4.47 17.50 -27.90
C VAL A 319 -4.89 16.73 -29.15
N ARG A 320 -3.91 16.11 -29.83
CA ARG A 320 -4.21 15.02 -30.76
C ARG A 320 -4.17 13.73 -29.96
N VAL A 321 -5.32 13.14 -29.71
CA VAL A 321 -5.40 11.75 -29.26
C VAL A 321 -4.97 10.91 -30.45
N GLY A 322 -3.75 10.37 -30.41
CA GLY A 322 -3.23 9.54 -31.48
C GLY A 322 -3.93 8.19 -31.49
N ASP A 323 -4.58 7.87 -32.61
CA ASP A 323 -4.63 6.49 -33.08
C ASP A 323 -3.19 6.12 -33.48
N HIS A 324 -2.59 5.17 -32.73
CA HIS A 324 -1.25 4.62 -32.89
C HIS A 324 -0.06 5.48 -32.41
N LEU A 325 0.45 5.16 -31.21
CA LEU A 325 1.79 4.63 -30.91
C LEU A 325 1.88 4.29 -29.42
#